data_AF-A0A7N5P0W7-F1
#
_entry.id   AF-A0A7N5P0W7-F1
#
_cell.length_a   1.000
_cell.length_b   1.000
_cell.length_c   1.000
_cell.angle_alpha   90.00
_cell.angle_beta   90.00
_cell.angle_gamma   90.00
#
_symmetry.space_group_name_H-M   'P 1'
#
loop_
_entity.id
_entity.type
_entity.pdbx_description
1 polymer ?
#
loop_
_entity_poly.entity_id
_entity_poly.type
_entity_poly.pdbx_seq_one_letter_code
_entity_poly.pdbx_strand_id
1 'polypeptide(L)'
;MQLFIRAQNLHTLEVSGRETVCGISDLTTLEVAARMLGGKVHGSLARAGKVRGQTPKVAKQEKKKKKTGRAKRRMQYNRRFVNIVPGFGKKKGPNANS
;
A
#
# COMPACT_ATOMS: atom_id res chain seq x y z
N MET A 1 -48.74 7.79 52.72
CA MET A 1 -48.20 6.63 51.98
C MET A 1 -47.05 7.10 51.11
N GLN A 2 -45.94 6.34 51.18
CA GLN A 2 -44.64 6.43 50.51
C GLN A 2 -44.35 7.61 49.56
N LEU A 3 -43.38 8.46 49.95
CA LEU A 3 -42.62 9.31 49.03
C LEU A 3 -41.61 8.43 48.28
N PHE A 4 -41.61 8.46 46.95
CA PHE A 4 -40.59 7.81 46.12
C PHE A 4 -39.49 8.84 45.79
N ILE A 5 -38.37 8.82 46.51
CA ILE A 5 -37.18 9.61 46.16
C ILE A 5 -36.20 8.70 45.42
N ARG A 6 -36.15 8.78 44.09
CA ARG A 6 -35.03 8.26 43.29
C ARG A 6 -33.97 9.36 43.19
N ALA A 7 -33.08 9.40 44.19
CA ALA A 7 -31.80 10.08 44.04
C ALA A 7 -30.79 9.05 43.51
N GLN A 8 -30.56 9.02 42.20
CA GLN A 8 -29.35 8.42 41.65
C GLN A 8 -28.40 9.59 41.35
N ASN A 9 -27.40 9.79 42.22
CA ASN A 9 -26.33 10.73 41.92
C ASN A 9 -25.49 10.15 40.78
N LEU A 10 -25.49 10.85 39.65
CA LEU A 10 -24.63 10.55 38.51
C LEU A 10 -23.32 11.32 38.69
N HIS A 11 -22.21 10.62 38.80
CA HIS A 11 -20.87 11.22 38.91
C HIS A 11 -20.10 11.00 37.61
N THR A 12 -19.76 12.09 36.92
CA THR A 12 -18.82 12.07 35.79
C THR A 12 -17.42 12.32 36.31
N LEU A 13 -16.54 11.32 36.19
CA LEU A 13 -15.13 11.42 36.59
C LEU A 13 -14.25 11.34 35.34
N GLU A 14 -13.43 12.37 35.09
CA GLU A 14 -12.38 12.33 34.07
C GLU A 14 -11.10 11.82 34.73
N VAL A 15 -10.71 10.58 34.42
CA VAL A 15 -9.50 9.94 34.95
C VAL A 15 -8.38 10.02 33.92
N SER A 16 -7.25 10.63 34.28
CA SER A 16 -6.05 10.70 33.42
C SER A 16 -4.86 10.01 34.08
N GLY A 17 -4.46 8.83 33.58
CA GLY A 17 -3.28 8.10 34.07
C GLY A 17 -3.63 6.77 34.78
N ARG A 18 -2.88 6.41 35.83
CA ARG A 18 -3.15 5.24 36.69
C ARG A 18 -3.78 5.71 38.01
N GLU A 19 -5.08 5.96 37.99
CA GLU A 19 -5.83 6.32 39.19
C GLU A 19 -6.77 5.18 39.59
N THR A 20 -6.96 4.99 40.89
CA THR A 20 -7.81 3.94 41.47
C THR A 20 -9.01 4.57 42.14
N VAL A 21 -10.22 4.14 41.77
CA VAL A 21 -11.47 4.59 42.42
C VAL A 21 -11.82 3.62 43.54
N CYS A 22 -11.97 4.14 44.77
CA CYS A 22 -12.38 3.40 45.95
C CYS A 22 -13.79 3.83 46.42
N GLY A 23 -14.53 2.92 47.06
CA GLY A 23 -15.88 3.21 47.60
C GLY A 23 -17.05 2.88 46.67
N ILE A 24 -16.83 2.05 45.65
CA ILE A 24 -17.89 1.54 44.77
C ILE A 24 -18.63 0.42 45.51
N SER A 25 -19.94 0.57 45.73
CA SER A 25 -20.75 -0.47 46.37
C SER A 25 -20.99 -1.66 45.45
N ASP A 26 -21.16 -2.85 46.03
CA ASP A 26 -21.47 -4.07 45.30
C ASP A 26 -22.76 -3.90 44.45
N LEU A 27 -22.76 -4.48 43.24
CA LEU A 27 -23.87 -4.43 42.26
C LEU A 27 -24.11 -3.06 41.58
N THR A 28 -23.15 -2.14 41.63
CA THR A 28 -23.22 -0.89 40.85
C THR A 28 -22.89 -1.09 39.37
N THR A 29 -23.55 -0.34 38.49
CA THR A 29 -23.30 -0.37 37.04
C THR A 29 -22.37 0.78 36.66
N LEU A 30 -21.20 0.46 36.08
CA LEU A 30 -20.23 1.45 35.62
C LEU A 30 -20.25 1.54 34.09
N GLU A 31 -20.38 2.75 33.56
CA GLU A 31 -20.23 3.02 32.13
C GLU A 31 -18.86 3.65 31.87
N VAL A 32 -17.99 2.94 31.13
CA VAL A 32 -16.61 3.37 30.86
C VAL A 32 -16.46 3.67 29.36
N ALA A 33 -16.17 4.94 29.02
CA ALA A 33 -15.91 5.37 27.66
C ALA A 33 -14.40 5.62 27.45
N ALA A 34 -13.68 4.64 26.92
CA ALA A 34 -12.26 4.79 26.60
C ALA A 34 -12.06 5.22 25.12
N ARG A 35 -11.24 6.26 24.88
CA ARG A 35 -10.82 6.66 23.52
C ARG A 35 -9.60 5.83 23.08
N MET A 36 -9.74 5.04 22.02
CA MET A 36 -8.64 4.27 21.43
C MET A 36 -7.72 5.16 20.56
N LEU A 37 -6.40 5.07 20.77
CA LEU A 37 -5.40 5.65 19.86
C LEU A 37 -5.24 4.75 18.63
N GLY A 38 -5.43 5.31 17.43
CA GLY A 38 -5.35 4.56 16.16
C GLY A 38 -6.63 4.55 15.32
N GLY A 39 -7.29 5.71 15.20
CA GLY A 39 -8.46 5.87 14.33
C GLY A 39 -8.15 5.76 12.84
N LYS A 40 -9.20 5.88 12.04
CA LYS A 40 -9.22 5.82 10.56
C LYS A 40 -7.99 6.49 9.92
N VAL A 41 -7.20 5.69 9.19
CA VAL A 41 -5.99 6.15 8.48
C VAL A 41 -6.38 7.13 7.36
N HIS A 42 -5.67 8.25 7.27
CA HIS A 42 -5.84 9.23 6.19
C HIS A 42 -5.13 8.75 4.92
N GLY A 43 -5.89 8.68 3.82
CA GLY A 43 -5.43 8.16 2.53
C GLY A 43 -6.49 7.24 1.92
N SER A 44 -7.36 7.80 1.07
CA SER A 44 -8.40 7.02 0.40
C SER A 44 -7.82 6.10 -0.68
N LEU A 45 -8.33 4.87 -0.78
CA LEU A 45 -8.04 3.94 -1.88
C LEU A 45 -8.68 4.35 -3.22
N ALA A 46 -9.37 5.49 -3.28
CA ALA A 46 -10.13 5.98 -4.44
C ALA A 46 -9.31 6.14 -5.74
N ARG A 47 -7.98 6.23 -5.64
CA ARG A 47 -7.08 6.38 -6.80
C ARG A 47 -6.41 5.06 -7.22
N ALA A 48 -6.71 3.95 -6.57
CA ALA A 48 -6.14 2.65 -6.90
C ALA A 48 -6.48 2.26 -8.35
N GLY A 49 -5.46 1.98 -9.15
CA GLY A 49 -5.63 1.55 -10.54
C GLY A 49 -6.00 2.65 -11.56
N LYS A 50 -6.14 3.93 -11.16
CA LYS A 50 -6.54 5.04 -12.05
C LYS A 50 -5.74 5.06 -13.36
N VAL A 51 -4.41 5.01 -13.26
CA VAL A 51 -3.51 5.09 -14.44
C VAL A 51 -3.65 3.86 -15.33
N ARG A 52 -3.76 2.66 -14.75
CA ARG A 52 -3.90 1.40 -15.50
C ARG A 52 -5.21 1.34 -16.29
N GLY A 53 -6.28 1.95 -15.77
CA GLY A 53 -7.58 2.06 -16.45
C GLY A 53 -7.60 3.16 -17.53
N GLN A 54 -6.87 4.26 -17.32
CA GLN A 54 -6.80 5.36 -18.28
C GLN A 54 -5.93 5.03 -19.51
N THR A 55 -4.87 4.23 -19.35
CA THR A 55 -3.98 3.89 -20.47
C THR A 55 -4.67 2.98 -21.48
N PRO A 56 -4.60 3.27 -22.80
CA PRO A 56 -5.20 2.41 -23.82
C PRO A 56 -4.57 1.02 -23.80
N LYS A 57 -5.41 -0.02 -23.91
CA LYS A 57 -4.94 -1.41 -23.91
C LYS A 57 -4.38 -1.80 -25.28
N VAL A 58 -3.09 -1.58 -25.50
CA VAL A 58 -2.42 -2.00 -26.75
C VAL A 58 -2.25 -3.52 -26.78
N ALA A 59 -2.81 -4.16 -27.81
CA ALA A 59 -2.64 -5.60 -28.06
C ALA A 59 -1.19 -5.91 -28.45
N LYS A 60 -0.71 -7.11 -28.08
CA LYS A 60 0.63 -7.56 -28.49
C LYS A 60 0.60 -7.88 -29.98
N GLN A 61 1.45 -7.20 -30.75
CA GLN A 61 1.70 -7.56 -32.14
C GLN A 61 2.36 -8.94 -32.23
N GLU A 62 2.02 -9.70 -33.26
CA GLU A 62 2.68 -10.96 -33.55
C GLU A 62 4.14 -10.70 -33.93
N LYS A 63 5.06 -11.34 -33.20
CA LYS A 63 6.50 -11.26 -33.44
C LYS A 63 7.04 -12.65 -33.70
N LYS A 64 7.91 -12.77 -34.70
CA LYS A 64 8.61 -14.02 -35.00
C LYS A 64 9.28 -14.56 -33.72
N LYS A 65 9.11 -15.86 -33.45
CA LYS A 65 9.72 -16.52 -32.30
C LYS A 65 11.24 -16.33 -32.35
N LYS A 66 11.81 -15.80 -31.25
CA LYS A 66 13.27 -15.63 -31.14
C LYS A 66 13.92 -17.00 -31.03
N LYS A 67 15.03 -17.21 -31.74
CA LYS A 67 15.88 -18.39 -31.54
C LYS A 67 16.35 -18.43 -30.08
N THR A 68 16.48 -19.63 -29.51
CA THR A 68 16.94 -19.87 -28.13
C THR A 68 18.22 -20.73 -28.13
N GLY A 69 18.84 -20.88 -26.95
CA GLY A 69 20.02 -21.75 -26.77
C GLY A 69 21.25 -21.36 -27.61
N ARG A 70 21.95 -22.38 -28.11
CA ARG A 70 23.20 -22.24 -28.90
C ARG A 70 23.01 -21.38 -30.15
N ALA A 71 21.88 -21.52 -30.84
CA ALA A 71 21.57 -20.72 -32.02
C ALA A 71 21.48 -19.22 -31.71
N LYS A 72 20.89 -18.85 -30.56
CA LYS A 72 20.82 -17.45 -30.10
C LYS A 72 22.21 -16.92 -29.75
N ARG A 73 23.05 -17.72 -29.08
CA ARG A 73 24.41 -17.33 -28.69
C ARG A 73 25.30 -17.09 -29.91
N ARG A 74 25.25 -17.96 -30.93
CA ARG A 74 25.97 -17.75 -32.20
C ARG A 74 25.54 -16.44 -32.88
N MET A 75 24.23 -16.18 -32.94
CA MET A 75 23.70 -14.94 -33.51
C MET A 75 24.16 -13.68 -32.74
N GLN A 76 24.25 -13.77 -31.41
CA GLN A 76 24.72 -12.67 -30.55
C GLN A 76 26.22 -12.40 -30.74
N TYR A 77 27.05 -13.45 -30.85
CA TYR A 77 28.48 -13.33 -31.11
C TYR A 77 28.73 -12.65 -32.46
N ASN A 78 28.08 -13.13 -33.53
CA ASN A 78 28.24 -12.55 -34.86
C ASN A 78 27.84 -11.07 -34.87
N ARG A 79 26.73 -10.68 -34.21
CA ARG A 79 26.32 -9.27 -34.12
C ARG A 79 27.28 -8.37 -33.34
N ARG A 80 27.99 -8.92 -32.35
CA ARG A 80 28.83 -8.12 -31.43
C ARG A 80 30.29 -8.03 -31.87
N PHE A 81 30.79 -9.04 -32.57
CA PHE A 81 32.23 -9.18 -32.82
C PHE A 81 32.58 -9.37 -34.29
N VAL A 82 31.84 -10.19 -35.03
CA VAL A 82 32.17 -10.51 -36.42
C VAL A 82 31.63 -9.46 -37.38
N ASN A 83 30.37 -9.07 -37.22
CA ASN A 83 29.67 -8.17 -38.14
C ASN A 83 29.86 -6.69 -37.78
N ILE A 84 30.51 -6.38 -36.65
CA ILE A 84 30.77 -5.00 -36.27
C ILE A 84 32.06 -4.53 -36.93
N VAL A 85 32.00 -3.43 -37.68
CA VAL A 85 33.19 -2.72 -38.15
C VAL A 85 33.45 -1.60 -37.14
N PRO A 86 34.65 -1.52 -36.51
CA PRO A 86 34.98 -0.42 -35.63
C PRO A 86 35.10 0.87 -36.46
N GLY A 87 34.03 1.66 -36.47
CA GLY A 87 34.03 3.01 -37.03
C GLY A 87 34.69 4.02 -36.09
N PHE A 88 35.06 5.17 -36.63
CA PHE A 88 35.58 6.30 -35.86
C PHE A 88 34.44 6.95 -35.03
N GLY A 89 34.75 7.37 -33.79
CA GLY A 89 33.78 8.02 -32.89
C GLY A 89 33.14 7.10 -31.84
N LYS A 90 32.08 7.59 -31.19
CA LYS A 90 31.43 6.89 -30.07
C LYS A 90 30.64 5.67 -30.58
N LYS A 91 30.87 4.50 -29.98
CA LYS A 91 30.15 3.26 -30.32
C LYS A 91 28.65 3.43 -30.06
N LYS A 92 27.82 3.27 -31.10
CA LYS A 92 26.35 3.30 -30.99
C LYS A 92 25.84 2.05 -30.27
N GLY A 93 24.90 2.25 -29.36
CA GLY A 93 24.31 1.17 -28.58
C GLY A 93 23.35 0.29 -29.39
N PRO A 94 23.11 -0.96 -28.97
CA PRO A 94 22.29 -1.93 -29.69
C PRO A 94 20.78 -1.60 -29.76
N ASN A 95 20.30 -0.61 -28.99
CA ASN A 95 18.91 -0.15 -28.97
C ASN A 95 18.85 1.38 -29.03
N ALA A 96 19.70 1.99 -29.84
CA ALA A 96 19.66 3.41 -30.11
C ALA A 96 18.58 3.70 -31.16
N ASN A 97 17.63 4.58 -30.83
CA ASN A 97 16.50 4.97 -31.69
C ASN A 97 16.77 6.26 -32.49
N SER A 98 18.01 6.74 -32.47
CA SER A 98 18.50 7.85 -33.30
C SER A 98 18.84 7.41 -34.71
#